data_AF-A0A8J5HGD5-F1
#
_entry.id   AF-A0A8J5HGD5-F1
#
_cell.length_a   1.000
_cell.length_b   1.000
_cell.length_c   1.000
_cell.angle_alpha   90.00
_cell.angle_beta   90.00
_cell.angle_gamma   90.00
#
_symmetry.space_group_name_H-M   'P 1'
#
loop_
_entity.id
_entity.type
_entity.pdbx_description
1 polymer ?
#
loop_
_entity_poly.entity_id
_entity_poly.type
_entity_poly.pdbx_seq_one_letter_code
_entity_poly.pdbx_strand_id
1 'polypeptide(L)'
;MASRLVQGQEGETGGRLADPSISYPIIPAGEQTVWADVSPLIASACNDLQDGQLIHGENFSLFAAMSALEIMDPKMDAGVEKCGYYSIEEAIENNVAPVPLSLNPTLDVQRVIDVIDHLFSCEATWYKGHTLAQTVFSCIYLLRIERTSSHALLHSYCRIMRATCNAVISVVSDSRTHEPLWLQIGAFMAAYCDLCGCQLRLCDCKLRLGRELMVSVVAISLGDLLSEFVGGNCKGCDPAVGYWSSLGSCCEKDVDFVPPAFLQQVKLHRERALGDKGKKRKYAMEENLEEDLFTMAYGLPLKGEGDEKCLSILNSVEETISRQLRACKAQSLKKKQLEDIEPLQSNPDLEEGYCRALLCRLRFRKHYYLVLTSMKKPQGKGLELARKHVASCLSELTHITKSQEFLRALSYGFHQDDIQSSTTASGCRPIGFDASLNNRFSAPTPPRATHILSWKEAVSYFQKLLSDLDFVCSLNTDLVLDDVFCFIVQFQKPQPDLVARAHLQILLIQDGKLYGKEFFHDIISRELGLPELTKGKEHQKNEFIVQLGQLIINLLKILCANTAWQRRKLGKILQDWSVLSLQVHA
;
A
#
# COMPACT_ATOMS: atom_id res chain seq x y z
N MET A 1 31.09 -53.49 -29.92
CA MET A 1 30.27 -53.82 -31.11
C MET A 1 29.21 -54.82 -30.70
N ALA A 2 27.95 -54.50 -31.03
CA ALA A 2 26.73 -55.34 -30.98
C ALA A 2 26.30 -55.88 -29.60
N SER A 3 25.33 -55.31 -28.89
CA SER A 3 23.89 -55.09 -29.17
C SER A 3 22.97 -56.26 -28.75
N ARG A 4 22.06 -55.88 -27.83
CA ARG A 4 20.68 -56.35 -27.59
C ARG A 4 20.46 -57.71 -26.96
N LEU A 5 19.97 -57.67 -25.72
CA LEU A 5 18.73 -58.36 -25.32
C LEU A 5 17.92 -57.41 -24.42
N VAL A 6 16.69 -57.12 -24.87
CA VAL A 6 15.62 -56.41 -24.16
C VAL A 6 14.57 -57.46 -23.84
N GLN A 7 14.13 -57.49 -22.58
CA GLN A 7 12.88 -58.05 -21.99
C GLN A 7 13.22 -58.24 -20.49
N GLY A 8 12.60 -57.66 -19.47
CA GLY A 8 11.39 -56.87 -19.27
C GLY A 8 10.86 -57.29 -17.89
N GLN A 9 10.65 -56.38 -16.94
CA GLN A 9 9.63 -56.45 -15.87
C GLN A 9 9.75 -55.29 -14.86
N GLU A 10 8.61 -54.61 -14.70
CA GLU A 10 8.00 -54.05 -13.49
C GLU A 10 8.78 -53.07 -12.58
N GLY A 11 8.19 -51.88 -12.45
CA GLY A 11 8.64 -50.81 -11.58
C GLY A 11 8.22 -51.01 -10.12
N GLU A 12 9.15 -50.76 -9.22
CA GLU A 12 8.91 -50.70 -7.78
C GLU A 12 8.60 -49.25 -7.37
N THR A 13 7.37 -49.02 -6.92
CA THR A 13 6.94 -47.86 -6.16
C THR A 13 7.43 -48.01 -4.72
N GLY A 14 8.46 -47.26 -4.34
CA GLY A 14 8.99 -47.22 -2.98
C GLY A 14 8.06 -46.45 -2.02
N GLY A 15 7.04 -47.13 -1.49
CA GLY A 15 6.31 -46.66 -0.31
C GLY A 15 7.16 -46.82 0.95
N ARG A 16 7.57 -45.72 1.58
CA ARG A 16 8.13 -45.78 2.94
C ARG A 16 7.02 -46.16 3.91
N LEU A 17 7.12 -47.35 4.47
CA LEU A 17 6.37 -47.78 5.66
C LEU A 17 6.63 -46.78 6.80
N ALA A 18 5.56 -46.25 7.37
CA ALA A 18 5.61 -45.39 8.54
C ALA A 18 6.17 -46.16 9.75
N ASP A 19 7.10 -45.54 10.47
CA ASP A 19 7.72 -46.09 11.67
C ASP A 19 6.68 -46.19 12.82
N PRO A 20 6.42 -47.36 13.42
CA PRO A 20 5.36 -47.53 14.43
C PRO A 20 5.60 -46.84 15.77
N SER A 21 6.78 -46.22 15.98
CA SER A 21 7.18 -45.68 17.30
C SER A 21 6.89 -44.19 17.54
N ILE A 22 6.19 -43.49 16.64
CA ILE A 22 5.83 -42.08 16.86
C ILE A 22 4.45 -42.00 17.53
N SER A 23 4.42 -41.80 18.85
CA SER A 23 3.17 -41.45 19.55
C SER A 23 2.78 -40.02 19.19
N TYR A 24 1.72 -39.86 18.40
CA TYR A 24 1.17 -38.54 18.12
C TYR A 24 0.59 -37.91 19.40
N PRO A 25 0.78 -36.60 19.64
CA PRO A 25 0.17 -35.94 20.79
C PRO A 25 -1.35 -36.04 20.69
N ILE A 26 -1.99 -36.56 21.73
CA ILE A 26 -3.45 -36.67 21.83
C ILE A 26 -4.00 -35.25 21.87
N ILE A 27 -4.75 -34.87 20.84
CA ILE A 27 -5.50 -33.60 20.81
C ILE A 27 -6.44 -33.61 22.04
N PRO A 28 -6.36 -32.64 22.95
CA PRO A 28 -7.18 -32.65 24.15
C PRO A 28 -8.66 -32.61 23.76
N ALA A 29 -9.36 -33.70 24.03
CA ALA A 29 -10.82 -33.77 24.01
C ALA A 29 -11.35 -32.88 25.15
N GLY A 30 -12.28 -31.97 24.84
CA GLY A 30 -13.04 -31.28 25.89
C GLY A 30 -13.93 -32.30 26.61
N GLU A 31 -14.50 -31.93 27.77
CA GLU A 31 -15.33 -32.82 28.61
C GLU A 31 -16.53 -33.48 27.87
N GLN A 32 -16.86 -33.05 26.65
CA GLN A 32 -17.94 -33.57 25.83
C GLN A 32 -17.57 -33.98 24.39
N THR A 33 -16.28 -33.99 24.01
CA THR A 33 -15.88 -34.35 22.63
C THR A 33 -15.04 -35.62 22.61
N VAL A 34 -15.44 -36.63 21.83
CA VAL A 34 -14.66 -37.86 21.64
C VAL A 34 -14.09 -37.85 20.23
N TRP A 35 -12.76 -37.92 20.11
CA TRP A 35 -12.09 -38.08 18.82
C TRP A 35 -12.07 -39.56 18.43
N ALA A 36 -12.49 -39.87 17.21
CA ALA A 36 -12.38 -41.20 16.62
C ALA A 36 -11.45 -41.14 15.40
N ASP A 37 -10.53 -42.09 15.29
CA ASP A 37 -9.64 -42.18 14.14
C ASP A 37 -10.39 -42.73 12.92
N VAL A 38 -10.48 -41.91 11.87
CA VAL A 38 -11.12 -42.25 10.60
C VAL A 38 -10.13 -42.58 9.49
N SER A 39 -8.82 -42.59 9.79
CA SER A 39 -7.76 -42.89 8.82
C SER A 39 -7.97 -44.25 8.11
N PRO A 40 -8.36 -45.34 8.79
CA PRO A 40 -8.61 -46.63 8.13
C PRO A 40 -9.79 -46.58 7.14
N LEU A 41 -10.84 -45.83 7.47
CA LEU A 41 -12.01 -45.65 6.62
C LEU A 41 -11.65 -44.89 5.35
N ILE A 42 -10.89 -43.79 5.48
CA ILE A 42 -10.42 -42.98 4.35
C ILE A 42 -9.51 -43.82 3.44
N ALA A 43 -8.56 -44.56 4.02
CA ALA A 43 -7.66 -45.42 3.25
C ALA A 43 -8.42 -46.51 2.46
N SER A 44 -9.43 -47.14 3.07
CA SER A 44 -10.28 -48.10 2.37
C SER A 44 -11.04 -47.47 1.20
N ALA A 45 -11.66 -46.30 1.42
CA ALA A 45 -12.38 -45.59 0.36
C ALA A 45 -11.46 -45.13 -0.79
N CYS A 46 -10.21 -44.74 -0.49
CA CYS A 46 -9.20 -44.41 -1.49
C CYS A 46 -8.78 -45.62 -2.34
N ASN A 47 -8.75 -46.82 -1.77
CA ASN A 47 -8.41 -48.04 -2.53
C ASN A 47 -9.52 -48.45 -3.51
N ASP A 48 -10.77 -48.08 -3.23
CA ASP A 48 -11.92 -48.37 -4.11
C ASP A 48 -12.05 -47.36 -5.26
N LEU A 49 -11.36 -46.22 -5.19
CA LEU A 49 -11.36 -45.17 -6.22
C LEU A 49 -10.49 -45.56 -7.42
N GLN A 50 -11.02 -45.37 -8.62
CA GLN A 50 -10.28 -45.54 -9.87
C GLN A 50 -9.58 -44.25 -10.30
N ASP A 51 -8.57 -44.38 -11.17
CA ASP A 51 -7.86 -43.23 -11.75
C ASP A 51 -8.83 -42.22 -12.39
N GLY A 52 -8.72 -40.96 -11.98
CA GLY A 52 -9.57 -39.86 -12.46
C GLY A 52 -10.89 -39.68 -11.70
N GLN A 53 -11.19 -40.50 -10.69
CA GLN A 53 -12.33 -40.29 -9.81
C GLN A 53 -11.98 -39.36 -8.64
N LEU A 54 -12.94 -38.53 -8.23
CA LEU A 54 -12.82 -37.60 -7.10
C LEU A 54 -14.12 -37.59 -6.31
N ILE A 55 -14.03 -37.80 -4.99
CA ILE A 55 -15.16 -37.63 -4.08
C ILE A 55 -15.17 -36.18 -3.61
N HIS A 56 -16.26 -35.46 -3.88
CA HIS A 56 -16.45 -34.08 -3.45
C HIS A 56 -17.93 -33.79 -3.20
N GLY A 57 -18.22 -32.71 -2.47
CA GLY A 57 -19.61 -32.26 -2.27
C GLY A 57 -20.23 -31.71 -3.55
N GLU A 58 -21.57 -31.68 -3.63
CA GLU A 58 -22.31 -31.25 -4.82
C GLU A 58 -21.96 -29.82 -5.29
N ASN A 59 -21.60 -28.94 -4.35
CA ASN A 59 -21.24 -27.54 -4.63
C ASN A 59 -19.74 -27.31 -4.83
N PHE A 60 -18.92 -28.35 -4.82
CA PHE A 60 -17.47 -28.22 -4.98
C PHE A 60 -17.10 -28.01 -6.45
N SER A 61 -16.30 -26.98 -6.72
CA SER A 61 -15.74 -26.70 -8.04
C SER A 61 -14.24 -26.97 -8.04
N LEU A 62 -13.77 -27.75 -9.01
CA LEU A 62 -12.33 -27.96 -9.24
C LEU A 62 -11.57 -26.66 -9.45
N PHE A 63 -12.24 -25.63 -9.97
CA PHE A 63 -11.66 -24.30 -10.12
C PHE A 63 -11.35 -23.65 -8.76
N ALA A 64 -12.19 -23.87 -7.75
CA ALA A 64 -11.91 -23.39 -6.39
C ALA A 64 -10.70 -24.12 -5.78
N ALA A 65 -10.54 -25.42 -6.09
CA ALA A 65 -9.42 -26.24 -5.65
C ALA A 65 -8.06 -25.73 -6.14
N MET A 66 -8.01 -25.06 -7.30
CA MET A 66 -6.78 -24.48 -7.85
C MET A 66 -6.17 -23.38 -6.95
N SER A 67 -6.94 -22.81 -6.03
CA SER A 67 -6.45 -21.83 -5.04
C SER A 67 -6.12 -22.43 -3.67
N ALA A 68 -6.26 -23.75 -3.51
CA ALA A 68 -5.94 -24.42 -2.25
C ALA A 68 -4.43 -24.34 -1.96
N LEU A 69 -4.10 -24.16 -0.67
CA LEU A 69 -2.72 -24.26 -0.21
C LEU A 69 -2.36 -25.74 -0.04
N GLU A 70 -1.14 -26.08 -0.43
CA GLU A 70 -0.58 -27.40 -0.23
C GLU A 70 0.30 -27.39 1.02
N ILE A 71 -0.14 -28.09 2.06
CA ILE A 71 0.62 -28.24 3.31
C ILE A 71 1.88 -29.05 3.02
N MET A 72 3.00 -28.72 3.66
CA MET A 72 4.33 -29.31 3.41
C MET A 72 5.03 -28.87 2.11
N ASP A 73 4.41 -28.05 1.26
CA ASP A 73 5.09 -27.44 0.11
C ASP A 73 5.77 -26.12 0.52
N PRO A 74 7.10 -25.95 0.36
CA PRO A 74 7.80 -24.74 0.79
C PRO A 74 7.37 -23.44 0.10
N LYS A 75 6.74 -23.52 -1.08
CA LYS A 75 6.25 -22.34 -1.83
C LYS A 75 4.80 -22.00 -1.52
N MET A 76 4.01 -22.95 -1.03
CA MET A 76 2.58 -22.77 -0.77
C MET A 76 2.27 -22.70 0.74
N ASP A 77 3.06 -23.36 1.57
CA ASP A 77 2.89 -23.44 3.01
C ASP A 77 3.87 -22.53 3.74
N ALA A 78 3.38 -21.38 4.19
CA ALA A 78 4.15 -20.44 5.00
C ALA A 78 4.60 -21.02 6.35
N GLY A 79 4.03 -22.14 6.80
CA GLY A 79 4.40 -22.84 8.03
C GLY A 79 5.55 -23.85 7.86
N VAL A 80 5.96 -24.17 6.62
CA VAL A 80 7.01 -25.16 6.31
C VAL A 80 8.41 -24.58 6.36
N GLU A 81 8.57 -23.31 5.98
CA GLU A 81 9.84 -22.63 6.18
C GLU A 81 10.18 -22.66 7.67
N LYS A 82 11.43 -23.03 7.98
CA LYS A 82 11.96 -22.94 9.34
C LYS A 82 11.95 -21.49 9.78
N CYS A 83 10.85 -21.08 10.39
CA CYS A 83 10.73 -19.82 11.11
C CYS A 83 11.77 -19.85 12.23
N GLY A 84 12.51 -18.76 12.42
CA GLY A 84 13.57 -18.70 13.42
C GLY A 84 13.05 -19.07 14.81
N TYR A 85 11.82 -18.65 15.11
CA TYR A 85 11.11 -18.89 16.37
C TYR A 85 9.64 -19.23 16.09
N TYR A 86 9.05 -20.09 16.92
CA TYR A 86 7.66 -20.54 16.79
C TYR A 86 6.67 -19.65 17.53
N SER A 87 7.13 -18.87 18.52
CA SER A 87 6.33 -17.90 19.26
C SER A 87 7.11 -16.63 19.57
N ILE A 88 6.38 -15.57 19.89
CA ILE A 88 6.96 -14.29 20.35
C ILE A 88 7.70 -14.52 21.67
N GLU A 89 7.14 -15.35 22.55
CA GLU A 89 7.71 -15.73 23.84
C GLU A 89 9.04 -16.47 23.67
N GLU A 90 9.15 -17.41 22.73
CA GLU A 90 10.38 -18.13 22.43
C GLU A 90 11.47 -17.18 21.90
N ALA A 91 11.13 -16.27 20.99
CA ALA A 91 12.07 -15.26 20.49
C ALA A 91 12.59 -14.35 21.63
N ILE A 92 11.72 -14.04 22.59
CA ILE A 92 12.06 -13.27 23.79
C ILE A 92 13.01 -14.05 24.70
N GLU A 93 12.73 -15.33 24.96
CA GLU A 93 13.57 -16.22 25.79
C GLU A 93 14.97 -16.39 25.18
N ASN A 94 15.06 -16.44 23.84
CA ASN A 94 16.31 -16.47 23.09
C ASN A 94 17.03 -15.11 22.99
N ASN A 95 16.58 -14.08 23.72
CA ASN A 95 17.19 -12.74 23.76
C ASN A 95 17.26 -12.04 22.39
N VAL A 96 16.30 -12.28 21.49
CA VAL A 96 16.23 -11.60 20.19
C VAL A 96 15.89 -10.12 20.33
N ALA A 97 15.09 -9.79 21.33
CA ALA A 97 14.64 -8.43 21.65
C ALA A 97 14.98 -8.05 23.11
N PRO A 98 16.27 -7.81 23.41
CA PRO A 98 16.72 -7.48 24.75
C PRO A 98 16.24 -6.09 25.20
N VAL A 99 15.92 -5.95 26.48
CA VAL A 99 15.60 -4.66 27.12
C VAL A 99 16.33 -4.61 28.47
N PRO A 100 17.30 -3.69 28.68
CA PRO A 100 17.87 -2.74 27.72
C PRO A 100 18.54 -3.44 26.52
N LEU A 101 18.71 -2.72 25.41
CA LEU A 101 19.23 -3.27 24.15
C LEU A 101 20.71 -3.64 24.27
N SER A 102 21.43 -2.96 25.17
CA SER A 102 22.81 -3.26 25.53
C SER A 102 23.09 -2.82 26.97
N LEU A 103 24.00 -3.52 27.65
CA LEU A 103 24.51 -3.12 28.97
C LEU A 103 25.43 -1.88 28.89
N ASN A 104 26.04 -1.64 27.74
CA ASN A 104 26.82 -0.42 27.48
C ASN A 104 25.86 0.71 27.03
N PRO A 105 25.76 1.83 27.77
CA PRO A 105 24.85 2.94 27.45
C PRO A 105 25.07 3.56 26.07
N THR A 106 26.32 3.68 25.62
CA THR A 106 26.63 4.22 24.29
C THR A 106 26.12 3.30 23.17
N LEU A 107 26.32 1.99 23.34
CA LEU A 107 25.80 1.01 22.38
C LEU A 107 24.28 0.90 22.47
N ASP A 108 23.69 1.03 23.65
CA ASP A 108 22.24 1.00 23.86
C ASP A 108 21.54 2.10 23.05
N VAL A 109 22.00 3.35 23.18
CA VAL A 109 21.48 4.49 22.41
C VAL A 109 21.65 4.28 20.89
N GLN A 110 22.81 3.76 20.46
CA GLN A 110 23.02 3.45 19.04
C GLN A 110 22.04 2.39 18.53
N ARG A 111 21.81 1.31 19.30
CA ARG A 111 20.86 0.25 18.94
C ARG A 111 19.42 0.76 18.92
N VAL A 112 19.05 1.69 19.81
CA VAL A 112 17.74 2.35 19.76
C VAL A 112 17.57 3.12 18.44
N ILE A 113 18.60 3.85 18.01
CA ILE A 113 18.59 4.55 16.71
C ILE A 113 18.47 3.55 15.55
N ASP A 114 19.21 2.44 15.59
CA ASP A 114 19.16 1.40 14.57
C ASP A 114 17.76 0.76 14.46
N VAL A 115 17.11 0.49 15.61
CA VAL A 115 15.72 -0.01 15.67
C VAL A 115 14.75 1.01 15.06
N ILE A 116 14.91 2.30 15.39
CA ILE A 116 14.10 3.39 14.84
C ILE A 116 14.27 3.50 13.31
N ASP A 117 15.50 3.45 12.81
CA ASP A 117 15.80 3.56 11.39
C ASP A 117 15.29 2.35 10.58
N HIS A 118 15.40 1.14 11.15
CA HIS A 118 14.84 -0.04 10.50
C HIS A 118 13.30 0.01 10.49
N LEU A 119 12.66 0.43 11.58
CA LEU A 119 11.21 0.66 11.62
C LEU A 119 10.76 1.69 10.58
N PHE A 120 11.53 2.76 10.40
CA PHE A 120 11.28 3.76 9.36
C PHE A 120 11.34 3.15 7.95
N SER A 121 12.31 2.27 7.69
CA SER A 121 12.41 1.53 6.43
C SER A 121 11.28 0.51 6.24
N CYS A 122 10.88 -0.21 7.30
CA CYS A 122 9.74 -1.11 7.29
C CYS A 122 8.44 -0.39 6.98
N GLU A 123 8.22 0.80 7.53
CA GLU A 123 7.02 1.61 7.28
C GLU A 123 6.95 2.07 5.81
N ALA A 124 8.06 2.54 5.23
CA ALA A 124 8.11 2.89 3.81
C ALA A 124 7.84 1.66 2.92
N THR A 125 8.38 0.49 3.30
CA THR A 125 8.16 -0.78 2.59
C THR A 125 6.68 -1.19 2.64
N TRP A 126 6.05 -1.05 3.80
CA TRP A 126 4.62 -1.30 3.97
C TRP A 126 3.78 -0.42 3.06
N TYR A 127 4.06 0.88 3.00
CA TYR A 127 3.31 1.79 2.13
C TYR A 127 3.48 1.51 0.63
N LYS A 128 4.53 0.80 0.21
CA LYS A 128 4.70 0.30 -1.16
C LYS A 128 3.87 -0.96 -1.50
N GLY A 129 3.05 -1.46 -0.58
CA GLY A 129 2.12 -2.57 -0.82
C GLY A 129 2.52 -3.91 -0.20
N HIS A 130 3.61 -3.97 0.57
CA HIS A 130 3.96 -5.16 1.35
C HIS A 130 3.02 -5.35 2.54
N THR A 131 3.02 -6.54 3.15
CA THR A 131 2.14 -6.82 4.28
C THR A 131 2.64 -6.14 5.55
N LEU A 132 1.71 -5.67 6.38
CA LEU A 132 2.03 -5.05 7.66
C LEU A 132 2.69 -6.04 8.65
N ALA A 133 2.26 -7.30 8.59
CA ALA A 133 2.75 -8.42 9.39
C ALA A 133 4.24 -8.72 9.15
N GLN A 134 4.69 -8.69 7.89
CA GLN A 134 6.08 -9.01 7.51
C GLN A 134 7.02 -7.80 7.57
N THR A 135 6.48 -6.57 7.64
CA THR A 135 7.25 -5.33 7.65
C THR A 135 7.34 -4.74 9.04
N VAL A 136 6.44 -3.83 9.43
CA VAL A 136 6.49 -3.09 10.70
C VAL A 136 6.34 -4.03 11.89
N PHE A 137 5.43 -5.01 11.81
CA PHE A 137 5.20 -5.97 12.89
C PHE A 137 6.18 -7.14 12.93
N SER A 138 7.21 -7.16 12.07
CA SER A 138 8.40 -7.98 12.32
C SER A 138 9.12 -7.55 13.61
N CYS A 139 8.89 -6.31 14.06
CA CYS A 139 9.42 -5.76 15.30
C CYS A 139 8.77 -6.39 16.53
N ILE A 140 9.54 -7.17 17.30
CA ILE A 140 9.09 -7.80 18.54
C ILE A 140 8.71 -6.75 19.60
N TYR A 141 9.39 -5.60 19.61
CA TYR A 141 9.06 -4.50 20.53
C TYR A 141 7.66 -3.90 20.27
N LEU A 142 7.17 -3.93 19.03
CA LEU A 142 5.80 -3.53 18.70
C LEU A 142 4.77 -4.63 19.02
N LEU A 143 5.16 -5.90 18.89
CA LEU A 143 4.31 -7.04 19.23
C LEU A 143 4.08 -7.18 20.76
N ARG A 144 5.03 -6.70 21.57
CA ARG A 144 4.98 -6.70 23.05
C ARG A 144 5.45 -5.36 23.63
N ILE A 145 4.61 -4.33 23.49
CA ILE A 145 4.93 -2.96 23.90
C ILE A 145 5.14 -2.83 25.41
N GLU A 146 4.47 -3.66 26.23
CA GLU A 146 4.57 -3.64 27.69
C GLU A 146 6.01 -3.83 28.18
N ARG A 147 6.83 -4.59 27.43
CA ARG A 147 8.24 -4.84 27.75
C ARG A 147 9.11 -3.59 27.62
N THR A 148 8.74 -2.67 26.74
CA THR A 148 9.52 -1.45 26.50
C THR A 148 9.32 -0.39 27.59
N SER A 149 8.39 -0.59 28.53
CA SER A 149 7.99 0.42 29.54
C SER A 149 9.16 0.93 30.40
N SER A 150 10.19 0.12 30.63
CA SER A 150 11.41 0.53 31.35
C SER A 150 12.32 1.46 30.53
N HIS A 151 12.17 1.48 29.21
CA HIS A 151 12.98 2.25 28.27
C HIS A 151 12.16 3.35 27.60
N ALA A 152 12.09 4.53 28.22
CA ALA A 152 11.20 5.63 27.82
C ALA A 152 11.29 6.02 26.33
N LEU A 153 12.50 6.09 25.75
CA LEU A 153 12.71 6.42 24.34
C LEU A 153 12.03 5.42 23.40
N LEU A 154 12.42 4.14 23.49
CA LEU A 154 11.86 3.06 22.68
C LEU A 154 10.35 2.92 22.91
N HIS A 155 9.89 2.98 24.16
CA HIS A 155 8.47 2.91 24.49
C HIS A 155 7.66 4.01 23.80
N SER A 156 8.11 5.25 23.91
CA SER A 156 7.44 6.40 23.30
C SER A 156 7.38 6.27 21.78
N TYR A 157 8.46 5.79 21.15
CA TYR A 157 8.54 5.59 19.70
C TYR A 157 7.63 4.45 19.21
N CYS A 158 7.64 3.31 19.90
CA CYS A 158 6.79 2.17 19.58
C CYS A 158 5.29 2.53 19.64
N ARG A 159 4.87 3.30 20.66
CA ARG A 159 3.47 3.72 20.79
C ARG A 159 3.03 4.67 19.68
N ILE A 160 3.84 5.68 19.36
CA ILE A 160 3.49 6.60 18.28
C ILE A 160 3.53 5.89 16.92
N MET A 161 4.45 4.93 16.71
CA MET A 161 4.49 4.11 15.49
C MET A 161 3.20 3.29 15.31
N ARG A 162 2.73 2.63 16.38
CA ARG A 162 1.46 1.90 16.37
C ARG A 162 0.28 2.84 16.05
N ALA A 163 0.25 4.02 16.68
CA ALA A 163 -0.77 5.03 16.41
C ALA A 163 -0.73 5.53 14.96
N THR A 164 0.46 5.74 14.39
CA THR A 164 0.65 6.08 12.97
C THR A 164 0.11 4.98 12.05
N CYS A 165 0.44 3.71 12.31
CA CYS A 165 -0.07 2.58 11.51
C CYS A 165 -1.60 2.54 11.54
N ASN A 166 -2.21 2.68 12.73
CA ASN A 166 -3.67 2.70 12.88
C ASN A 166 -4.30 3.92 12.18
N ALA A 167 -3.65 5.09 12.21
CA ALA A 167 -4.12 6.28 11.49
C ALA A 167 -4.13 6.05 9.97
N VAL A 168 -3.08 5.47 9.40
CA VAL A 168 -3.03 5.15 7.96
C VAL A 168 -4.04 4.07 7.58
N ILE A 169 -4.17 2.99 8.38
CA ILE A 169 -5.17 1.95 8.13
C ILE A 169 -6.58 2.54 8.14
N SER A 170 -6.88 3.43 9.09
CA SER A 170 -8.17 4.12 9.12
C SER A 170 -8.39 4.93 7.84
N VAL A 171 -7.43 5.74 7.42
CA VAL A 171 -7.54 6.57 6.19
C VAL A 171 -7.73 5.69 4.95
N VAL A 172 -6.94 4.62 4.79
CA VAL A 172 -7.06 3.74 3.63
C VAL A 172 -8.36 2.92 3.66
N SER A 173 -8.82 2.53 4.86
CA SER A 173 -10.09 1.81 5.00
C SER A 173 -11.27 2.73 4.70
N ASP A 174 -11.28 3.94 5.24
CA ASP A 174 -12.33 4.95 5.03
C ASP A 174 -12.41 5.37 3.55
N SER A 175 -11.29 5.37 2.82
CA SER A 175 -11.29 5.64 1.38
C SER A 175 -11.83 4.45 0.55
N ARG A 176 -11.72 3.22 1.07
CA ARG A 176 -12.16 1.97 0.41
C ARG A 176 -13.59 1.54 0.77
N THR A 177 -14.11 1.87 1.95
CA THR A 177 -15.45 1.47 2.44
C THR A 177 -16.60 2.01 1.59
N HIS A 178 -16.33 3.01 0.76
CA HIS A 178 -17.28 3.51 -0.23
C HIS A 178 -17.16 2.84 -1.61
N GLU A 179 -16.42 1.74 -1.74
CA GLU A 179 -16.55 0.80 -2.85
C GLU A 179 -17.56 -0.30 -2.49
N PRO A 180 -18.61 -0.53 -3.28
CA PRO A 180 -19.50 -1.66 -3.02
C PRO A 180 -18.70 -2.97 -3.04
N LEU A 181 -18.89 -3.77 -1.99
CA LEU A 181 -18.24 -5.07 -1.69
C LEU A 181 -18.08 -6.00 -2.90
N TRP A 182 -18.96 -5.88 -3.89
CA TRP A 182 -18.94 -6.60 -5.17
C TRP A 182 -17.69 -6.34 -6.04
N LEU A 183 -16.96 -5.23 -5.83
CA LEU A 183 -15.71 -4.91 -6.54
C LEU A 183 -14.45 -5.46 -5.88
N GLN A 184 -14.47 -5.73 -4.57
CA GLN A 184 -13.37 -6.44 -3.90
C GLN A 184 -13.29 -7.91 -4.36
N ILE A 185 -14.45 -8.53 -4.64
CA ILE A 185 -14.53 -9.84 -5.31
C ILE A 185 -14.02 -9.75 -6.75
N GLY A 186 -14.15 -8.58 -7.40
CA GLY A 186 -13.62 -8.31 -8.74
C GLY A 186 -12.10 -8.25 -8.83
N ALA A 187 -11.39 -7.86 -7.76
CA ALA A 187 -9.92 -7.98 -7.67
C ALA A 187 -9.51 -9.47 -7.65
N PHE A 188 -10.25 -10.28 -6.88
CA PHE A 188 -10.07 -11.74 -6.81
C PHE A 188 -10.36 -12.45 -8.14
N MET A 189 -11.37 -11.99 -8.90
CA MET A 189 -11.68 -12.54 -10.24
C MET A 189 -10.76 -12.01 -11.36
N ALA A 190 -10.19 -10.80 -11.23
CA ALA A 190 -9.28 -10.25 -12.23
C ALA A 190 -7.90 -10.94 -12.20
N ALA A 191 -7.44 -11.38 -11.04
CA ALA A 191 -6.26 -12.24 -10.90
C ALA A 191 -6.39 -13.56 -11.67
N TYR A 192 -7.63 -14.01 -11.95
CA TYR A 192 -7.90 -15.23 -12.71
C TYR A 192 -7.96 -15.04 -14.22
N CYS A 193 -8.22 -13.83 -14.70
CA CYS A 193 -8.38 -13.58 -16.14
C CYS A 193 -7.02 -13.41 -16.85
N ASP A 194 -5.94 -13.06 -16.14
CA ASP A 194 -4.59 -12.92 -16.72
C ASP A 194 -3.88 -14.29 -16.98
N LEU A 195 -4.44 -15.40 -16.50
CA LEU A 195 -4.02 -16.77 -16.88
C LEU A 195 -4.65 -17.26 -18.20
N CYS A 196 -5.73 -16.62 -18.63
CA CYS A 196 -6.37 -16.93 -19.91
C CYS A 196 -6.00 -15.81 -20.88
N GLY A 197 -5.05 -16.06 -21.79
CA GLY A 197 -4.48 -15.08 -22.72
C GLY A 197 -5.46 -14.45 -23.75
N CYS A 198 -6.61 -13.97 -23.30
CA CYS A 198 -7.61 -13.27 -24.09
C CYS A 198 -7.23 -11.80 -24.19
N GLN A 199 -6.45 -11.46 -25.23
CA GLN A 199 -6.34 -10.09 -25.72
C GLN A 199 -7.71 -9.59 -26.20
N LEU A 200 -8.49 -8.98 -25.31
CA LEU A 200 -9.64 -8.16 -25.70
C LEU A 200 -9.12 -6.86 -26.34
N ARG A 201 -8.99 -6.89 -27.68
CA ARG A 201 -8.90 -5.69 -28.51
C ARG A 201 -10.25 -4.98 -28.46
N LEU A 202 -10.39 -4.01 -27.58
CA LEU A 202 -11.43 -2.99 -27.70
C LEU A 202 -10.84 -1.82 -28.48
N CYS A 203 -11.09 -1.86 -29.80
CA CYS A 203 -10.69 -0.87 -30.80
C CYS A 203 -11.25 0.54 -30.50
N ASP A 204 -10.52 1.54 -31.01
CA ASP A 204 -10.73 2.99 -30.99
C ASP A 204 -12.16 3.52 -31.30
N CYS A 205 -13.10 2.68 -31.73
CA CYS A 205 -14.45 3.10 -32.11
C CYS A 205 -15.34 3.49 -30.92
N LYS A 206 -15.13 2.95 -29.71
CA LYS A 206 -15.95 3.33 -28.52
C LYS A 206 -15.59 4.70 -27.93
N LEU A 207 -14.37 5.19 -28.17
CA LEU A 207 -13.94 6.53 -27.75
C LEU A 207 -14.59 7.65 -28.57
N ARG A 208 -15.06 7.37 -29.81
CA ARG A 208 -15.84 8.33 -30.60
C ARG A 208 -17.27 8.52 -30.08
N LEU A 209 -17.95 7.44 -29.67
CA LEU A 209 -19.29 7.57 -29.07
C LEU A 209 -19.27 8.33 -27.73
N GLY A 210 -18.19 8.19 -26.94
CA GLY A 210 -18.01 8.95 -25.70
C GLY A 210 -17.80 10.46 -25.90
N ARG A 211 -17.42 10.90 -27.11
CA ARG A 211 -17.26 12.33 -27.44
C ARG A 211 -18.58 13.02 -27.78
N GLU A 212 -19.58 12.30 -28.29
CA GLU A 212 -20.89 12.87 -28.63
C GLU A 212 -21.87 12.89 -27.45
N LEU A 213 -21.66 12.07 -26.42
CA LEU A 213 -22.46 12.09 -25.18
C LEU A 213 -21.97 13.09 -24.13
N MET A 214 -20.71 13.55 -24.23
CA MET A 214 -20.14 14.60 -23.38
C MET A 214 -20.51 15.98 -23.93
N VAL A 215 -21.78 16.33 -24.10
CA VAL A 215 -22.13 17.66 -24.63
C VAL A 215 -22.88 18.44 -23.55
N SER A 216 -22.12 19.15 -22.73
CA SER A 216 -22.30 20.60 -22.43
C SER A 216 -21.56 21.08 -21.18
N VAL A 217 -21.13 20.20 -20.26
CA VAL A 217 -20.42 20.64 -19.02
C VAL A 217 -19.03 20.00 -18.84
N VAL A 218 -18.80 18.79 -19.35
CA VAL A 218 -17.60 18.00 -18.99
C VAL A 218 -16.60 17.81 -20.16
N ALA A 219 -17.00 18.16 -21.39
CA ALA A 219 -16.31 17.76 -22.63
C ALA A 219 -14.94 18.40 -22.88
N ILE A 220 -14.83 19.71 -22.60
CA ILE A 220 -13.65 20.49 -22.97
C ILE A 220 -12.51 20.14 -22.01
N SER A 221 -12.82 19.91 -20.73
CA SER A 221 -11.83 19.51 -19.74
C SER A 221 -11.51 18.02 -19.80
N LEU A 222 -12.44 17.08 -20.00
CA LEU A 222 -12.10 15.64 -20.00
C LEU A 222 -11.47 15.12 -21.31
N GLY A 223 -11.73 15.76 -22.47
CA GLY A 223 -11.21 15.32 -23.77
C GLY A 223 -9.69 15.48 -23.91
N ASP A 224 -9.16 16.63 -23.51
CA ASP A 224 -7.72 16.93 -23.50
C ASP A 224 -7.00 16.20 -22.37
N LEU A 225 -7.71 15.98 -21.27
CA LEU A 225 -7.23 15.37 -20.04
C LEU A 225 -7.11 13.85 -20.20
N LEU A 226 -8.10 13.17 -20.80
CA LEU A 226 -7.97 11.76 -21.20
C LEU A 226 -6.91 11.56 -22.30
N SER A 227 -6.69 12.55 -23.17
CA SER A 227 -5.62 12.53 -24.18
C SER A 227 -4.21 12.60 -23.55
N GLU A 228 -4.01 13.45 -22.53
CA GLU A 228 -2.77 13.46 -21.72
C GLU A 228 -2.60 12.18 -20.89
N PHE A 229 -3.67 11.63 -20.31
CA PHE A 229 -3.64 10.41 -19.46
C PHE A 229 -3.38 9.11 -20.24
N VAL A 230 -3.83 9.03 -21.49
CA VAL A 230 -3.65 7.85 -22.36
C VAL A 230 -2.40 8.00 -23.26
N GLY A 231 -1.74 9.16 -23.24
CA GLY A 231 -0.65 9.54 -24.14
C GLY A 231 0.68 8.80 -23.92
N GLY A 232 0.86 7.68 -24.60
CA GLY A 232 2.19 7.23 -25.01
C GLY A 232 2.75 8.18 -26.07
N ASN A 233 3.90 8.80 -25.78
CA ASN A 233 4.66 9.61 -26.75
C ASN A 233 5.03 8.80 -28.01
N CYS A 234 4.22 8.89 -29.05
CA CYS A 234 4.66 8.61 -30.41
C CYS A 234 5.39 9.85 -30.95
N LYS A 235 6.71 9.93 -30.73
CA LYS A 235 7.55 10.90 -31.43
C LYS A 235 7.50 10.58 -32.93
N GLY A 236 6.84 11.43 -33.71
CA GLY A 236 6.79 11.29 -35.17
C GLY A 236 5.71 12.06 -35.93
N CYS A 237 4.82 12.81 -35.27
CA CYS A 237 3.83 13.63 -35.99
C CYS A 237 4.00 15.11 -35.63
N ASP A 238 4.37 15.92 -36.61
CA ASP A 238 4.44 17.38 -36.53
C ASP A 238 3.05 18.00 -36.27
N PRO A 239 3.00 19.22 -35.68
CA PRO A 239 1.76 19.82 -35.20
C PRO A 239 0.97 20.49 -36.33
N ALA A 240 -0.13 19.87 -36.77
CA ALA A 240 -1.13 20.52 -37.63
C ALA A 240 -2.08 21.40 -36.80
N VAL A 241 -1.56 22.52 -36.29
CA VAL A 241 -2.40 23.63 -35.80
C VAL A 241 -2.86 24.42 -37.03
N GLY A 242 -4.06 24.13 -37.51
CA GLY A 242 -4.68 24.95 -38.56
C GLY A 242 -5.61 24.21 -39.52
N TYR A 243 -6.63 23.51 -39.01
CA TYR A 243 -7.73 23.00 -39.86
C TYR A 243 -9.07 22.81 -39.11
N TRP A 244 -9.31 23.55 -38.02
CA TRP A 244 -10.54 23.44 -37.21
C TRP A 244 -11.44 24.69 -37.30
N SER A 245 -11.72 25.15 -38.52
CA SER A 245 -12.71 26.21 -38.77
C SER A 245 -13.64 25.94 -39.96
N SER A 246 -13.66 24.73 -40.53
CA SER A 246 -14.45 24.44 -41.75
C SER A 246 -15.30 23.17 -41.73
N LEU A 247 -15.44 22.45 -40.62
CA LEU A 247 -16.26 21.23 -40.55
C LEU A 247 -17.64 21.46 -39.91
N GLY A 248 -18.21 22.64 -40.14
CA GLY A 248 -19.59 22.96 -39.78
C GLY A 248 -20.63 22.65 -40.86
N SER A 249 -20.30 21.95 -41.96
CA SER A 249 -21.24 21.86 -43.11
C SER A 249 -21.27 20.56 -43.91
N CYS A 250 -20.63 19.46 -43.48
CA CYS A 250 -20.71 18.20 -44.24
C CYS A 250 -20.93 17.00 -43.32
N CYS A 251 -22.18 16.76 -42.94
CA CYS A 251 -22.64 15.46 -42.45
C CYS A 251 -23.89 15.06 -43.23
N GLU A 252 -23.67 14.59 -44.46
CA GLU A 252 -24.55 13.61 -45.08
C GLU A 252 -23.73 12.81 -46.09
N LYS A 253 -23.70 11.49 -45.89
CA LYS A 253 -23.36 10.39 -46.81
C LYS A 253 -21.99 9.69 -46.68
N ASP A 254 -22.15 8.38 -46.53
CA ASP A 254 -21.34 7.23 -46.97
C ASP A 254 -20.03 6.89 -46.25
N VAL A 255 -20.12 5.80 -45.47
CA VAL A 255 -19.03 4.97 -44.98
C VAL A 255 -18.71 3.94 -46.07
N ASP A 256 -17.47 3.88 -46.56
CA ASP A 256 -16.71 2.62 -46.75
C ASP A 256 -15.33 2.82 -47.40
N PHE A 257 -14.43 1.88 -47.07
CA PHE A 257 -13.15 1.51 -47.73
C PHE A 257 -11.82 2.12 -47.21
N VAL A 258 -11.01 1.28 -46.54
CA VAL A 258 -9.57 1.50 -46.29
C VAL A 258 -8.74 0.48 -47.09
N PRO A 259 -7.72 0.89 -47.87
CA PRO A 259 -7.02 -0.02 -48.78
C PRO A 259 -6.11 -1.07 -48.09
N PRO A 260 -6.00 -2.30 -48.63
CA PRO A 260 -5.20 -3.40 -48.06
C PRO A 260 -3.70 -3.13 -47.89
N ALA A 261 -3.13 -2.20 -48.67
CA ALA A 261 -1.70 -1.87 -48.62
C ALA A 261 -1.26 -1.23 -47.28
N PHE A 262 -2.18 -0.51 -46.61
CA PHE A 262 -1.92 0.14 -45.33
C PHE A 262 -1.80 -0.88 -44.18
N LEU A 263 -2.58 -1.97 -44.23
CA LEU A 263 -2.52 -3.05 -43.24
C LEU A 263 -1.23 -3.87 -43.34
N GLN A 264 -0.61 -3.95 -44.52
CA GLN A 264 0.64 -4.68 -44.74
C GLN A 264 1.85 -3.96 -44.11
N GLN A 265 1.89 -2.62 -44.20
CA GLN A 265 2.96 -1.79 -43.63
C GLN A 265 2.95 -1.75 -42.10
N VAL A 266 1.75 -1.72 -41.49
CA VAL A 266 1.60 -1.73 -40.03
C VAL A 266 2.06 -3.07 -39.43
N LYS A 267 1.89 -4.18 -40.15
CA LYS A 267 2.31 -5.52 -39.70
C LYS A 267 3.83 -5.66 -39.64
N LEU A 268 4.53 -5.12 -40.64
CA LEU A 268 6.00 -5.16 -40.74
C LEU A 268 6.71 -4.27 -39.70
N HIS A 269 6.12 -3.13 -39.33
CA HIS A 269 6.63 -2.29 -38.25
C HIS A 269 6.41 -2.89 -36.85
N ARG A 270 5.36 -3.69 -36.67
CA ARG A 270 5.05 -4.36 -35.39
C ARG A 270 6.03 -5.48 -35.05
N GLU A 271 6.49 -6.23 -36.04
CA GLU A 271 7.44 -7.34 -35.85
C GLU A 271 8.84 -6.87 -35.46
N ARG A 272 9.28 -5.69 -35.94
CA ARG A 272 10.55 -5.08 -35.52
C ARG A 272 10.52 -4.50 -34.09
N ALA A 273 9.35 -4.10 -33.58
CA ALA A 273 9.21 -3.47 -32.26
C ALA A 273 9.06 -4.47 -31.10
N LEU A 274 8.83 -5.75 -31.39
CA LEU A 274 8.59 -6.81 -30.40
C LEU A 274 9.88 -7.49 -29.89
N GLY A 275 11.00 -7.38 -30.62
CA GLY A 275 12.26 -8.04 -30.25
C GLY A 275 12.97 -7.45 -29.03
N ASP A 276 12.81 -6.15 -28.77
CA ASP A 276 13.64 -5.41 -27.79
C ASP A 276 12.90 -5.09 -26.47
N LYS A 277 11.59 -5.35 -26.40
CA LYS A 277 10.73 -5.04 -25.23
C LYS A 277 10.56 -6.19 -24.24
N GLY A 278 11.06 -7.39 -24.56
CA GLY A 278 10.90 -8.60 -23.74
C GLY A 278 11.65 -8.56 -22.40
N LYS A 279 12.81 -7.89 -22.33
CA LYS A 279 13.62 -7.81 -21.09
C LYS A 279 13.20 -6.69 -20.15
N LYS A 280 12.77 -5.53 -20.67
CA LYS A 280 12.29 -4.40 -19.82
C LYS A 280 10.89 -4.63 -19.23
N ARG A 281 10.03 -5.42 -19.89
CA ARG A 281 8.70 -5.75 -19.35
C ARG A 281 8.72 -6.68 -18.15
N LYS A 282 9.72 -7.56 -18.03
CA LYS A 282 9.77 -8.53 -16.93
C LYS A 282 10.02 -7.84 -15.57
N TYR A 283 10.84 -6.79 -15.54
CA TYR A 283 11.11 -6.01 -14.33
C TYR A 283 10.01 -4.98 -14.02
N ALA A 284 9.38 -4.36 -15.03
CA ALA A 284 8.30 -3.39 -14.80
C ALA A 284 6.94 -4.01 -14.45
N MET A 285 6.76 -5.32 -14.70
CA MET A 285 5.53 -6.04 -14.40
C MET A 285 5.44 -6.43 -12.92
N GLU A 286 6.56 -6.68 -12.23
CA GLU A 286 6.59 -6.95 -10.79
C GLU A 286 6.30 -5.71 -9.93
N GLU A 287 6.67 -4.49 -10.38
CA GLU A 287 6.49 -3.27 -9.58
C GLU A 287 5.08 -2.65 -9.64
N ASN A 288 4.20 -3.09 -10.55
CA ASN A 288 2.87 -2.46 -10.77
C ASN A 288 1.68 -3.38 -10.46
N LEU A 289 1.93 -4.61 -10.02
CA LEU A 289 0.88 -5.56 -9.67
C LEU A 289 0.49 -5.37 -8.19
N GLU A 290 -0.51 -4.50 -8.01
CA GLU A 290 -1.34 -4.34 -6.81
C GLU A 290 -0.68 -3.59 -5.63
N GLU A 291 -0.77 -2.26 -5.64
CA GLU A 291 -0.70 -1.42 -4.43
C GLU A 291 -1.92 -1.66 -3.52
N ASP A 292 -2.14 -2.90 -3.10
CA ASP A 292 -3.16 -3.26 -2.14
C ASP A 292 -2.57 -3.31 -0.74
N LEU A 293 -2.66 -2.19 -0.04
CA LEU A 293 -2.40 -2.18 1.40
C LEU A 293 -3.46 -3.06 2.05
N PHE A 294 -3.02 -4.21 2.59
CA PHE A 294 -3.87 -5.06 3.39
C PHE A 294 -4.26 -4.31 4.67
N THR A 295 -5.47 -3.77 4.70
CA THR A 295 -6.02 -3.04 5.86
C THR A 295 -6.48 -3.99 6.96
N MET A 296 -6.59 -5.29 6.67
CA MET A 296 -6.92 -6.31 7.66
C MET A 296 -5.75 -6.49 8.63
N ALA A 297 -6.05 -6.28 9.92
CA ALA A 297 -5.08 -6.41 11.00
C ALA A 297 -4.67 -7.85 11.30
N TYR A 298 -5.46 -8.86 10.90
CA TYR A 298 -5.23 -10.28 11.17
C TYR A 298 -4.74 -10.61 12.61
N GLY A 299 -5.30 -9.94 13.62
CA GLY A 299 -4.92 -10.14 15.03
C GLY A 299 -3.66 -9.40 15.50
N LEU A 300 -3.04 -8.56 14.65
CA LEU A 300 -1.93 -7.69 15.04
C LEU A 300 -2.37 -6.67 16.11
N PRO A 301 -1.51 -6.36 17.10
CA PRO A 301 -1.86 -5.47 18.20
C PRO A 301 -1.78 -3.99 17.76
N LEU A 302 -2.71 -3.57 16.90
CA LEU A 302 -2.80 -2.22 16.33
C LEU A 302 -3.50 -1.18 17.22
N LYS A 303 -4.23 -1.64 18.23
CA LYS A 303 -4.83 -0.80 19.26
C LYS A 303 -4.50 -1.39 20.63
N GLY A 304 -3.89 -0.60 21.50
CA GLY A 304 -3.66 -0.95 22.90
C GLY A 304 -4.13 0.15 23.84
N GLU A 305 -4.34 -0.20 25.11
CA GLU A 305 -4.70 0.78 26.14
C GLU A 305 -3.68 1.92 26.23
N GLY A 306 -4.17 3.15 26.31
CA GLY A 306 -3.36 4.35 26.49
C GLY A 306 -2.65 4.89 25.23
N ASP A 307 -2.92 4.35 24.04
CA ASP A 307 -2.39 4.90 22.77
C ASP A 307 -2.85 6.33 22.50
N GLU A 308 -3.97 6.76 23.07
CA GLU A 308 -4.41 8.17 23.05
C GLU A 308 -3.39 9.14 23.66
N LYS A 309 -2.55 8.65 24.59
CA LYS A 309 -1.51 9.44 25.26
C LYS A 309 -0.15 9.38 24.53
N CYS A 310 -0.04 8.70 23.39
CA CYS A 310 1.23 8.50 22.67
C CYS A 310 1.98 9.82 22.41
N LEU A 311 1.27 10.86 21.96
CA LEU A 311 1.86 12.19 21.72
C LEU A 311 2.38 12.85 22.99
N SER A 312 1.65 12.74 24.11
CA SER A 312 2.08 13.32 25.39
C SER A 312 3.36 12.67 25.89
N ILE A 313 3.44 11.34 25.79
CA ILE A 313 4.64 10.57 26.18
C ILE A 313 5.83 10.94 25.28
N LEU A 314 5.63 10.97 23.96
CA LEU A 314 6.66 11.35 23.01
C LEU A 314 7.18 12.78 23.25
N ASN A 315 6.28 13.74 23.52
CA ASN A 315 6.65 15.11 23.84
C ASN A 315 7.48 15.21 25.14
N SER A 316 7.16 14.43 26.16
CA SER A 316 7.92 14.39 27.42
C SER A 316 9.35 13.90 27.20
N VAL A 317 9.50 12.86 26.38
CA VAL A 317 10.81 12.31 25.99
C VAL A 317 11.58 13.30 25.13
N GLU A 318 10.95 13.91 24.13
CA GLU A 318 11.56 14.95 23.28
C GLU A 318 12.05 16.15 24.10
N GLU A 319 11.26 16.63 25.06
CA GLU A 319 11.66 17.77 25.91
C GLU A 319 12.84 17.39 26.80
N THR A 320 12.89 16.15 27.29
CA THR A 320 14.01 15.65 28.09
C THR A 320 15.31 15.63 27.28
N ILE A 321 15.29 15.09 26.06
CA ILE A 321 16.47 15.13 25.17
C ILE A 321 16.80 16.57 24.73
N SER A 322 15.80 17.42 24.54
CA SER A 322 16.01 18.83 24.21
C SER A 322 16.65 19.62 25.37
N ARG A 323 16.36 19.26 26.62
CA ARG A 323 17.06 19.78 27.80
C ARG A 323 18.50 19.26 27.87
N GLN A 324 18.73 17.97 27.63
CA GLN A 324 20.08 17.39 27.53
C GLN A 324 20.93 18.11 26.47
N LEU A 325 20.42 18.25 25.24
CA LEU A 325 21.15 18.95 24.17
C LEU A 325 21.52 20.39 24.54
N ARG A 326 20.62 21.11 25.21
CA ARG A 326 20.89 22.47 25.70
C ARG A 326 21.96 22.48 26.79
N ALA A 327 21.95 21.51 27.69
CA ALA A 327 22.94 21.36 28.74
C ALA A 327 24.34 21.03 28.16
N CYS A 328 24.44 20.13 27.18
CA CYS A 328 25.71 19.81 26.51
C CYS A 328 26.34 21.06 25.87
N LYS A 329 25.54 21.85 25.16
CA LYS A 329 26.00 23.11 24.54
C LYS A 329 26.44 24.14 25.57
N ALA A 330 25.74 24.25 26.70
CA ALA A 330 26.09 25.15 27.78
C ALA A 330 27.41 24.74 28.47
N GLN A 331 27.64 23.43 28.64
CA GLN A 331 28.88 22.88 29.22
C GLN A 331 30.10 23.08 28.32
N SER A 332 29.94 23.01 26.99
CA SER A 332 30.99 23.39 26.04
C SER A 332 31.38 24.87 26.14
N LEU A 333 30.45 25.75 26.54
CA LEU A 333 30.66 27.21 26.61
C LEU A 333 31.07 27.72 28.00
N LYS A 334 30.67 27.06 29.09
CA LYS A 334 31.00 27.40 30.48
C LYS A 334 31.10 26.12 31.32
N LYS A 335 32.27 25.83 31.90
CA LYS A 335 32.50 24.72 32.86
C LYS A 335 31.65 24.87 34.13
N LYS A 336 30.35 24.56 34.05
CA LYS A 336 29.47 24.42 35.23
C LYS A 336 28.60 23.18 35.01
N GLN A 337 28.80 22.16 35.84
CA GLN A 337 27.96 20.96 35.84
C GLN A 337 26.54 21.31 36.29
N LEU A 338 25.54 20.77 35.57
CA LEU A 338 24.14 20.83 35.97
C LEU A 338 23.80 19.44 36.52
N GLU A 339 23.53 19.33 37.81
CA GLU A 339 23.52 18.06 38.57
C GLU A 339 22.28 17.16 38.33
N ASP A 340 21.25 17.64 37.60
CA ASP A 340 19.94 16.96 37.49
C ASP A 340 19.63 16.30 36.12
N ILE A 341 20.61 16.19 35.22
CA ILE A 341 20.38 15.61 33.89
C ILE A 341 21.26 14.38 33.69
N GLU A 342 20.64 13.19 33.74
CA GLU A 342 21.31 11.94 33.38
C GLU A 342 21.73 11.99 31.89
N PRO A 343 23.00 11.70 31.56
CA PRO A 343 23.46 11.65 30.18
C PRO A 343 22.86 10.43 29.46
N LEU A 344 22.63 10.54 28.15
CA LEU A 344 22.14 9.42 27.34
C LEU A 344 23.16 8.29 27.24
N GLN A 345 24.45 8.64 27.29
CA GLN A 345 25.52 7.68 27.12
C GLN A 345 26.80 8.09 27.88
N SER A 346 27.81 7.23 27.86
CA SER A 346 28.99 7.36 28.76
C SER A 346 30.09 8.32 28.28
N ASN A 347 30.19 8.58 26.97
CA ASN A 347 31.23 9.41 26.34
C ASN A 347 30.75 10.84 26.04
N PRO A 348 31.15 11.87 26.81
CA PRO A 348 30.63 13.23 26.66
C PRO A 348 30.81 13.85 25.26
N ASP A 349 31.83 13.43 24.50
CA ASP A 349 32.10 13.96 23.15
C ASP A 349 31.04 13.53 22.12
N LEU A 350 30.35 12.41 22.36
CA LEU A 350 29.32 11.87 21.47
C LEU A 350 27.90 12.31 21.84
N GLU A 351 27.72 12.87 23.04
CA GLU A 351 26.41 13.19 23.62
C GLU A 351 25.62 14.15 22.71
N GLU A 352 26.28 15.20 22.21
CA GLU A 352 25.63 16.16 21.32
C GLU A 352 25.16 15.51 20.01
N GLY A 353 25.98 14.62 19.44
CA GLY A 353 25.65 13.91 18.20
C GLY A 353 24.45 12.98 18.37
N TYR A 354 24.43 12.20 19.45
CA TYR A 354 23.32 11.30 19.78
C TYR A 354 22.02 12.06 20.09
N CYS A 355 22.09 13.15 20.88
CA CYS A 355 20.94 14.00 21.16
C CYS A 355 20.32 14.54 19.86
N ARG A 356 21.16 15.05 18.93
CA ARG A 356 20.70 15.57 17.63
C ARG A 356 20.08 14.47 16.76
N ALA A 357 20.72 13.31 16.70
CA ALA A 357 20.26 12.16 15.91
C ALA A 357 18.91 11.61 16.42
N LEU A 358 18.69 11.56 17.74
CA LEU A 358 17.42 11.15 18.32
C LEU A 358 16.34 12.21 18.12
N LEU A 359 16.64 13.49 18.40
CA LEU A 359 15.65 14.57 18.30
C LEU A 359 15.05 14.68 16.90
N CYS A 360 15.86 14.59 15.84
CA CYS A 360 15.31 14.68 14.49
C CYS A 360 14.35 13.51 14.16
N ARG A 361 14.66 12.31 14.64
CA ARG A 361 13.79 11.12 14.47
C ARG A 361 12.49 11.23 15.26
N LEU A 362 12.56 11.67 16.52
CA LEU A 362 11.38 11.86 17.36
C LEU A 362 10.47 12.99 16.83
N ARG A 363 11.06 14.10 16.41
CA ARG A 363 10.32 15.24 15.84
C ARG A 363 9.71 14.91 14.50
N PHE A 364 10.45 14.24 13.61
CA PHE A 364 9.90 13.71 12.36
C PHE A 364 8.66 12.86 12.65
N ARG A 365 8.79 11.88 13.55
CA ARG A 365 7.69 10.96 13.90
C ARG A 365 6.48 11.70 14.47
N LYS A 366 6.71 12.65 15.39
CA LYS A 366 5.68 13.53 15.96
C LYS A 366 4.95 14.31 14.87
N HIS A 367 5.70 15.03 14.04
CA HIS A 367 5.12 15.87 12.99
C HIS A 367 4.39 15.04 11.93
N TYR A 368 4.93 13.88 11.55
CA TYR A 368 4.30 12.99 10.59
C TYR A 368 2.94 12.48 11.09
N TYR A 369 2.86 12.04 12.36
CA TYR A 369 1.58 11.69 12.97
C TYR A 369 0.59 12.88 13.01
N LEU A 370 1.09 14.09 13.28
CA LEU A 370 0.27 15.31 13.26
C LEU A 370 -0.19 15.71 11.85
N VAL A 371 0.55 15.39 10.79
CA VAL A 371 0.07 15.53 9.39
C VAL A 371 -1.16 14.64 9.19
N LEU A 372 -1.03 13.33 9.44
CA LEU A 372 -2.11 12.35 9.22
C LEU A 372 -3.39 12.72 10.00
N THR A 373 -3.25 13.08 11.27
CA THR A 373 -4.39 13.45 12.13
C THR A 373 -4.98 14.83 11.81
N SER A 374 -4.17 15.79 11.36
CA SER A 374 -4.67 17.10 10.93
C SER A 374 -5.45 17.01 9.63
N MET A 375 -4.96 16.22 8.66
CA MET A 375 -5.65 16.03 7.38
C MET A 375 -6.99 15.30 7.52
N LYS A 376 -7.18 14.51 8.59
CA LYS A 376 -8.45 13.84 8.90
C LYS A 376 -9.55 14.80 9.40
N LYS A 377 -9.22 16.04 9.76
CA LYS A 377 -10.21 17.01 10.25
C LYS A 377 -11.27 17.29 9.17
N PRO A 378 -12.57 17.34 9.55
CA PRO A 378 -13.65 17.52 8.58
C PRO A 378 -13.53 18.87 7.86
N GLN A 379 -14.03 18.92 6.62
CA GLN A 379 -14.10 20.15 5.81
C GLN A 379 -12.75 20.83 5.56
N GLY A 380 -11.64 20.09 5.59
CA GLY A 380 -10.31 20.65 5.32
C GLY A 380 -9.80 21.65 6.37
N LYS A 381 -10.45 21.74 7.55
CA LYS A 381 -10.06 22.70 8.61
C LYS A 381 -8.64 22.48 9.14
N GLY A 382 -8.05 21.31 8.89
CA GLY A 382 -6.70 20.96 9.30
C GLY A 382 -5.61 21.12 8.24
N LEU A 383 -5.93 21.53 7.00
CA LEU A 383 -4.95 21.51 5.89
C LEU A 383 -3.79 22.50 6.11
N GLU A 384 -4.06 23.71 6.57
CA GLU A 384 -3.00 24.70 6.86
C GLU A 384 -2.07 24.24 7.99
N LEU A 385 -2.62 23.58 9.02
CA LEU A 385 -1.82 23.01 10.10
C LEU A 385 -1.01 21.80 9.61
N ALA A 386 -1.60 20.94 8.78
CA ALA A 386 -0.92 19.83 8.16
C ALA A 386 0.26 20.32 7.30
N ARG A 387 0.08 21.38 6.49
CA ARG A 387 1.14 21.98 5.68
C ARG A 387 2.34 22.45 6.52
N LYS A 388 2.08 23.09 7.67
CA LYS A 388 3.14 23.48 8.63
C LYS A 388 3.89 22.27 9.18
N HIS A 389 3.18 21.19 9.47
CA HIS A 389 3.79 19.94 9.93
C HIS A 389 4.56 19.21 8.82
N VAL A 390 4.10 19.26 7.56
CA VAL A 390 4.85 18.73 6.40
C VAL A 390 6.18 19.46 6.24
N ALA A 391 6.18 20.80 6.28
CA ALA A 391 7.41 21.59 6.24
C ALA A 391 8.38 21.23 7.39
N SER A 392 7.83 21.01 8.59
CA SER A 392 8.62 20.55 9.75
C SER A 392 9.20 19.15 9.51
N CYS A 393 8.42 18.21 8.94
CA CYS A 393 8.90 16.87 8.60
C CYS A 393 10.04 16.91 7.58
N LEU A 394 9.94 17.73 6.53
CA LEU A 394 10.98 17.87 5.51
C LEU A 394 12.28 18.44 6.10
N SER A 395 12.17 19.40 7.01
CA SER A 395 13.32 19.92 7.76
C SER A 395 13.97 18.84 8.62
N GLU A 396 13.17 18.09 9.40
CA GLU A 396 13.70 17.02 10.25
C GLU A 396 14.28 15.86 9.43
N LEU A 397 13.70 15.53 8.27
CA LEU A 397 14.23 14.51 7.36
C LEU A 397 15.62 14.92 6.83
N THR A 398 15.84 16.20 6.55
CA THR A 398 17.17 16.73 6.20
C THR A 398 18.17 16.53 7.34
N HIS A 399 17.74 16.71 8.59
CA HIS A 399 18.58 16.45 9.77
C HIS A 399 18.83 14.95 10.00
N ILE A 400 17.84 14.09 9.76
CA ILE A 400 18.01 12.63 9.78
C ILE A 400 19.10 12.23 8.77
N THR A 401 19.03 12.76 7.54
CA THR A 401 20.03 12.47 6.51
C THR A 401 21.43 12.92 6.91
N LYS A 402 21.57 14.14 7.46
CA LYS A 402 22.86 14.65 7.95
C LYS A 402 23.43 13.85 9.13
N SER A 403 22.57 13.27 9.98
CA SER A 403 23.03 12.45 11.11
C SER A 403 23.70 11.14 10.69
N GLN A 404 23.55 10.72 9.43
CA GLN A 404 24.15 9.48 8.91
C GLN A 404 25.67 9.46 9.02
N GLU A 405 26.35 10.57 8.69
CA GLU A 405 27.81 10.63 8.71
C GLU A 405 28.37 10.38 10.12
N PHE A 406 27.74 11.00 11.12
CA PHE A 406 28.07 10.78 12.53
C PHE A 406 27.86 9.31 12.94
N LEU A 407 26.70 8.72 12.62
CA LEU A 407 26.39 7.34 13.00
C LEU A 407 27.30 6.31 12.31
N ARG A 408 27.70 6.57 11.07
CA ARG A 408 28.63 5.71 10.32
C ARG A 408 30.06 5.79 10.83
N ALA A 409 30.50 6.97 11.29
CA ALA A 409 31.82 7.10 11.89
C ALA A 409 32.00 6.21 13.12
N LEU A 410 30.90 5.92 13.83
CA LEU A 410 30.88 5.10 15.04
C LEU A 410 30.72 3.59 14.76
N SER A 411 30.41 3.18 13.53
CA SER A 411 30.15 1.77 13.18
C SER A 411 31.36 1.03 12.60
N TYR A 412 32.53 1.67 12.49
CA TYR A 412 33.79 1.03 12.07
C TYR A 412 34.17 -0.12 13.02
N GLY A 413 33.87 -1.36 12.62
CA GLY A 413 34.20 -2.59 13.37
C GLY A 413 33.04 -3.59 13.53
N PHE A 414 31.82 -3.25 13.13
CA PHE A 414 30.68 -4.18 13.14
C PHE A 414 30.44 -4.80 11.76
N HIS A 415 29.86 -6.01 11.70
CA HIS A 415 29.43 -6.67 10.46
C HIS A 415 28.53 -5.72 9.65
N GLN A 416 29.10 -5.07 8.64
CA GLN A 416 28.36 -4.21 7.71
C GLN A 416 27.70 -5.11 6.65
N ASP A 417 26.40 -5.00 6.53
CA ASP A 417 25.71 -5.43 5.31
C ASP A 417 26.19 -4.54 4.14
N ASP A 418 25.98 -4.98 2.91
CA ASP A 418 26.32 -4.19 1.72
C ASP A 418 25.77 -2.75 1.87
N ILE A 419 26.65 -1.75 1.74
CA ILE A 419 26.38 -0.36 2.14
C ILE A 419 25.16 0.23 1.43
N GLN A 420 24.80 -0.35 0.27
CA GLN A 420 23.64 0.02 -0.52
C GLN A 420 22.32 -0.59 -0.01
N SER A 421 22.34 -1.76 0.62
CA SER A 421 21.14 -2.47 1.08
C SER A 421 20.82 -2.27 2.56
N SER A 422 21.69 -1.60 3.33
CA SER A 422 21.44 -1.33 4.75
C SER A 422 20.11 -0.59 4.99
N THR A 423 19.32 -1.10 5.92
CA THR A 423 18.06 -0.50 6.39
C THR A 423 18.25 0.56 7.49
N THR A 424 19.47 0.75 7.98
CA THR A 424 19.82 1.70 9.06
C THR A 424 20.79 2.78 8.58
N ALA A 425 20.79 3.96 9.20
CA ALA A 425 21.73 5.02 8.84
C ALA A 425 23.19 4.63 9.16
N SER A 426 23.40 3.94 10.29
CA SER A 426 24.69 3.48 10.79
C SER A 426 25.34 2.38 9.93
N GLY A 427 24.54 1.62 9.19
CA GLY A 427 25.01 0.41 8.50
C GLY A 427 24.95 -0.86 9.37
N CYS A 428 24.54 -0.74 10.63
CA CYS A 428 24.45 -1.86 11.55
C CYS A 428 23.13 -2.63 11.36
N ARG A 429 23.20 -3.96 11.50
CA ARG A 429 22.00 -4.80 11.56
C ARG A 429 21.16 -4.46 12.81
N PRO A 430 19.85 -4.22 12.66
CA PRO A 430 18.97 -3.94 13.78
C PRO A 430 18.68 -5.20 14.61
N ILE A 431 18.30 -5.00 15.87
CA ILE A 431 17.95 -6.09 16.80
C ILE A 431 16.45 -6.10 17.10
N GLY A 432 15.90 -7.25 17.47
CA GLY A 432 14.47 -7.38 17.82
C GLY A 432 13.52 -7.47 16.63
N PHE A 433 13.99 -7.91 15.46
CA PHE A 433 13.16 -8.09 14.26
C PHE A 433 13.21 -9.52 13.76
N ASP A 434 12.04 -10.09 13.50
CA ASP A 434 11.85 -11.38 12.85
C ASP A 434 10.53 -11.38 12.06
N ALA A 435 10.62 -11.45 10.74
CA ALA A 435 9.46 -11.44 9.85
C ALA A 435 8.69 -12.77 9.86
N SER A 436 9.32 -13.87 10.29
CA SER A 436 8.73 -15.21 10.28
C SER A 436 7.71 -15.42 11.41
N LEU A 437 7.83 -14.66 12.50
CA LEU A 437 6.91 -14.71 13.66
C LEU A 437 5.44 -14.51 13.27
N ASN A 438 5.19 -13.70 12.24
CA ASN A 438 3.82 -13.40 11.80
C ASN A 438 3.37 -14.19 10.57
N ASN A 439 4.16 -15.15 10.06
CA ASN A 439 3.75 -15.97 8.92
C ASN A 439 2.44 -16.73 9.18
N ARG A 440 2.17 -17.08 10.45
CA ARG A 440 0.92 -17.72 10.89
C ARG A 440 -0.29 -16.78 10.97
N PHE A 441 -0.07 -15.47 11.04
CA PHE A 441 -1.12 -14.44 11.04
C PHE A 441 -1.40 -13.91 9.64
N SER A 442 -0.63 -14.31 8.63
CA SER A 442 -0.84 -13.90 7.24
C SER A 442 -2.11 -14.54 6.66
N ALA A 443 -2.66 -13.89 5.63
CA ALA A 443 -3.72 -14.46 4.82
C ALA A 443 -3.29 -15.85 4.27
N PRO A 444 -4.23 -16.75 3.93
CA PRO A 444 -3.95 -18.03 3.30
C PRO A 444 -3.50 -17.82 1.85
N THR A 445 -2.32 -17.25 1.70
CA THR A 445 -1.66 -16.98 0.43
C THR A 445 -0.25 -17.53 0.48
N PRO A 446 0.29 -17.98 -0.66
CA PRO A 446 1.68 -18.43 -0.73
C PRO A 446 2.65 -17.42 -0.09
N PRO A 447 3.68 -17.89 0.67
CA PRO A 447 4.69 -17.02 1.24
C PRO A 447 5.36 -16.15 0.17
N ARG A 448 5.38 -14.84 0.41
CA ARG A 448 6.10 -13.87 -0.44
C ARG A 448 7.31 -13.34 0.31
N ALA A 449 8.48 -13.42 -0.31
CA ALA A 449 9.69 -12.80 0.21
C ALA A 449 9.53 -11.28 0.22
N THR A 450 9.57 -10.67 1.40
CA THR A 450 9.50 -9.22 1.55
C THR A 450 10.90 -8.66 1.69
N HIS A 451 11.33 -7.84 0.73
CA HIS A 451 12.59 -7.11 0.79
C HIS A 451 12.35 -5.73 1.42
N ILE A 452 12.91 -5.50 2.60
CA ILE A 452 12.82 -4.18 3.26
C ILE A 452 13.63 -3.16 2.46
N LEU A 453 13.05 -1.99 2.20
CA LEU A 453 13.74 -0.89 1.53
C LEU A 453 15.03 -0.52 2.28
N SER A 454 16.07 -0.15 1.54
CA SER A 454 17.26 0.44 2.15
C SER A 454 16.90 1.76 2.82
N TRP A 455 17.71 2.17 3.79
CA TRP A 455 17.51 3.45 4.51
C TRP A 455 17.46 4.64 3.55
N LYS A 456 18.28 4.62 2.48
CA LYS A 456 18.30 5.69 1.47
C LYS A 456 17.00 5.74 0.67
N GLU A 457 16.50 4.57 0.26
CA GLU A 457 15.21 4.46 -0.44
C GLU A 457 14.06 4.88 0.45
N ALA A 458 14.08 4.52 1.74
CA ALA A 458 13.08 4.96 2.71
C ALA A 458 13.06 6.48 2.88
N VAL A 459 14.23 7.12 3.02
CA VAL A 459 14.32 8.59 3.08
C VAL A 459 13.76 9.23 1.81
N SER A 460 14.14 8.72 0.63
CA SER A 460 13.63 9.24 -0.65
C SER A 460 12.12 9.03 -0.79
N TYR A 461 11.60 7.90 -0.30
CA TYR A 461 10.18 7.60 -0.28
C TYR A 461 9.40 8.60 0.57
N PHE A 462 9.83 8.83 1.81
CA PHE A 462 9.14 9.79 2.69
C PHE A 462 9.25 11.23 2.19
N GLN A 463 10.35 11.59 1.53
CA GLN A 463 10.46 12.90 0.88
C GLN A 463 9.40 13.07 -0.21
N LYS A 464 9.24 12.07 -1.10
CA LYS A 464 8.20 12.07 -2.13
C LYS A 464 6.81 12.11 -1.51
N LEU A 465 6.52 11.23 -0.54
CA LEU A 465 5.22 11.17 0.13
C LEU A 465 4.85 12.51 0.78
N LEU A 466 5.81 13.17 1.45
CA LEU A 466 5.57 14.48 2.07
C LEU A 466 5.29 15.56 1.03
N SER A 467 5.97 15.55 -0.12
CA SER A 467 5.66 16.45 -1.23
C SER A 467 4.27 16.20 -1.82
N ASP A 468 3.87 14.93 -1.97
CA ASP A 468 2.54 14.56 -2.44
C ASP A 468 1.46 15.01 -1.44
N LEU A 469 1.69 14.84 -0.13
CA LEU A 469 0.78 15.32 0.92
C LEU A 469 0.73 16.85 1.02
N ASP A 470 1.83 17.55 0.80
CA ASP A 470 1.88 19.02 0.70
C ASP A 470 0.97 19.52 -0.43
N PHE A 471 1.05 18.85 -1.59
CA PHE A 471 0.19 19.13 -2.73
C PHE A 471 -1.28 18.96 -2.37
N VAL A 472 -1.67 17.85 -1.73
CA VAL A 472 -3.05 17.66 -1.23
C VAL A 472 -3.45 18.78 -0.26
N CYS A 473 -2.54 19.20 0.62
CA CYS A 473 -2.80 20.28 1.56
C CYS A 473 -2.96 21.65 0.87
N SER A 474 -2.48 21.82 -0.37
CA SER A 474 -2.65 23.05 -1.16
C SER A 474 -4.05 23.21 -1.78
N LEU A 475 -4.89 22.16 -1.70
CA LEU A 475 -6.23 22.18 -2.26
C LEU A 475 -7.10 23.26 -1.61
N ASN A 476 -7.67 24.14 -2.43
CA ASN A 476 -8.65 25.11 -1.97
C ASN A 476 -10.04 24.44 -1.89
N THR A 477 -10.64 24.45 -0.69
CA THR A 477 -11.97 23.84 -0.44
C THR A 477 -13.15 24.65 -1.01
N ASP A 478 -12.88 25.75 -1.70
CA ASP A 478 -13.89 26.59 -2.35
C ASP A 478 -13.89 26.42 -3.87
N LEU A 479 -13.10 25.47 -4.40
CA LEU A 479 -13.07 25.16 -5.83
C LEU A 479 -14.39 24.57 -6.34
N VAL A 480 -14.79 25.02 -7.54
CA VAL A 480 -15.89 24.44 -8.32
C VAL A 480 -15.47 23.08 -8.89
N LEU A 481 -16.45 22.25 -9.24
CA LEU A 481 -16.22 20.85 -9.62
C LEU A 481 -15.22 20.67 -10.77
N ASP A 482 -15.21 21.57 -11.76
CA ASP A 482 -14.26 21.52 -12.88
C ASP A 482 -12.81 21.73 -12.45
N ASP A 483 -12.57 22.69 -11.54
CA ASP A 483 -11.25 22.94 -10.97
C ASP A 483 -10.77 21.76 -10.12
N VAL A 484 -11.71 21.06 -9.45
CA VAL A 484 -11.39 19.83 -8.72
C VAL A 484 -10.87 18.75 -9.65
N PHE A 485 -11.50 18.55 -10.82
CA PHE A 485 -10.99 17.59 -11.80
C PHE A 485 -9.59 17.97 -12.26
N CYS A 486 -9.36 19.23 -12.65
CA CYS A 486 -8.05 19.73 -13.04
C CYS A 486 -7.00 19.51 -11.94
N PHE A 487 -7.34 19.75 -10.68
CA PHE A 487 -6.46 19.50 -9.54
C PHE A 487 -6.06 18.02 -9.41
N ILE A 488 -7.04 17.10 -9.47
CA ILE A 488 -6.78 15.65 -9.37
C ILE A 488 -5.83 15.21 -10.48
N VAL A 489 -5.97 15.78 -11.66
CA VAL A 489 -5.10 15.47 -12.79
C VAL A 489 -3.66 15.89 -12.56
N GLN A 490 -3.45 17.12 -12.10
CA GLN A 490 -2.11 17.58 -11.75
C GLN A 490 -1.52 16.74 -10.61
N PHE A 491 -2.34 16.37 -9.62
CA PHE A 491 -1.94 15.49 -8.52
C PHE A 491 -1.49 14.09 -8.99
N GLN A 492 -2.13 13.54 -10.03
CA GLN A 492 -1.83 12.19 -10.51
C GLN A 492 -0.61 12.12 -11.46
N LYS A 493 -0.22 13.24 -12.09
CA LYS A 493 0.97 13.31 -12.98
C LYS A 493 2.26 12.76 -12.34
N PRO A 494 2.63 13.10 -11.09
CA PRO A 494 3.82 12.56 -10.43
C PRO A 494 3.66 11.11 -9.94
N GLN A 495 2.52 10.45 -10.16
CA GLN A 495 2.20 9.11 -9.65
C GLN A 495 2.28 9.04 -8.12
N PRO A 496 1.34 9.69 -7.40
CA PRO A 496 1.32 9.70 -5.95
C PRO A 496 1.01 8.32 -5.38
N ASP A 497 1.64 8.00 -4.25
CA ASP A 497 1.46 6.72 -3.57
C ASP A 497 0.09 6.61 -2.90
N LEU A 498 -0.29 5.38 -2.55
CA LEU A 498 -1.61 5.05 -1.97
C LEU A 498 -2.02 5.96 -0.80
N VAL A 499 -1.11 6.26 0.13
CA VAL A 499 -1.43 7.07 1.32
C VAL A 499 -1.87 8.48 0.93
N ALA A 500 -1.15 9.13 0.01
CA ALA A 500 -1.51 10.46 -0.48
C ALA A 500 -2.83 10.43 -1.27
N ARG A 501 -3.02 9.42 -2.11
CA ARG A 501 -4.27 9.22 -2.88
C ARG A 501 -5.48 9.01 -1.96
N ALA A 502 -5.34 8.23 -0.89
CA ALA A 502 -6.40 7.99 0.09
C ALA A 502 -6.78 9.27 0.84
N HIS A 503 -5.80 10.08 1.24
CA HIS A 503 -6.05 11.38 1.87
C HIS A 503 -6.78 12.34 0.94
N LEU A 504 -6.41 12.43 -0.33
CA LEU A 504 -7.12 13.26 -1.30
C LEU A 504 -8.57 12.79 -1.46
N GLN A 505 -8.78 11.48 -1.61
CA GLN A 505 -10.12 10.91 -1.81
C GLN A 505 -11.06 11.21 -0.63
N ILE A 506 -10.58 11.08 0.62
CA ILE A 506 -11.36 11.42 1.83
C ILE A 506 -11.58 12.92 1.96
N LEU A 507 -10.63 13.75 1.53
CA LEU A 507 -10.81 15.19 1.55
C LEU A 507 -11.91 15.62 0.57
N LEU A 508 -11.93 15.02 -0.62
CA LEU A 508 -12.91 15.33 -1.66
C LEU A 508 -14.31 14.82 -1.31
N ILE A 509 -14.43 13.59 -0.80
CA ILE A 509 -15.71 12.92 -0.62
C ILE A 509 -15.89 12.57 0.86
N GLN A 510 -16.86 13.23 1.50
CA GLN A 510 -17.23 12.97 2.89
C GLN A 510 -18.75 12.82 2.97
N ASP A 511 -19.25 11.65 3.35
CA ASP A 511 -20.70 11.38 3.50
C ASP A 511 -21.56 11.79 2.28
N GLY A 512 -21.03 11.56 1.07
CA GLY A 512 -21.72 11.92 -0.18
C GLY A 512 -21.74 13.44 -0.48
N LYS A 513 -20.90 14.22 0.19
CA LYS A 513 -20.70 15.65 -0.02
C LYS A 513 -19.31 15.95 -0.56
N LEU A 514 -19.21 16.97 -1.40
CA LEU A 514 -17.94 17.55 -1.81
C LEU A 514 -17.35 18.34 -0.63
N TYR A 515 -16.14 18.01 -0.21
CA TYR A 515 -15.45 18.60 0.95
C TYR A 515 -16.21 18.46 2.28
N GLY A 516 -17.24 17.61 2.37
CA GLY A 516 -18.13 17.59 3.54
C GLY A 516 -18.98 18.86 3.72
N LYS A 517 -19.05 19.73 2.69
CA LYS A 517 -19.80 20.99 2.71
C LYS A 517 -21.14 20.86 1.98
N GLU A 518 -21.13 20.48 0.71
CA GLU A 518 -22.30 20.52 -0.18
C GLU A 518 -22.55 19.15 -0.81
N PHE A 519 -23.81 18.73 -0.95
CA PHE A 519 -24.13 17.46 -1.61
C PHE A 519 -23.95 17.56 -3.14
N PHE A 520 -23.54 16.45 -3.76
CA PHE A 520 -23.35 16.42 -5.21
C PHE A 520 -24.65 16.71 -5.99
N HIS A 521 -25.81 16.33 -5.48
CA HIS A 521 -27.09 16.65 -6.14
C HIS A 521 -27.38 18.15 -6.16
N ASP A 522 -27.01 18.89 -5.11
CA ASP A 522 -27.18 20.35 -5.06
C ASP A 522 -26.23 21.05 -6.05
N ILE A 523 -24.96 20.61 -6.08
CA ILE A 523 -23.95 21.10 -7.03
C ILE A 523 -24.45 20.90 -8.46
N ILE A 524 -24.88 19.68 -8.79
CA ILE A 524 -25.38 19.34 -10.13
C ILE A 524 -26.61 20.18 -10.48
N SER A 525 -27.55 20.35 -9.55
CA SER A 525 -28.77 21.11 -9.80
C SER A 525 -28.47 22.58 -10.13
N ARG A 526 -27.47 23.15 -9.44
CA ARG A 526 -26.97 24.51 -9.70
C ARG A 526 -26.29 24.62 -11.07
N GLU A 527 -25.40 23.68 -11.40
CA GLU A 527 -24.69 23.67 -12.70
C GLU A 527 -25.64 23.47 -13.89
N LEU A 528 -26.71 22.68 -13.70
CA LEU A 528 -27.74 22.46 -14.72
C LEU A 528 -28.76 23.61 -14.83
N GLY A 529 -28.65 24.66 -14.00
CA GLY A 529 -29.55 25.82 -14.02
C GLY A 529 -31.01 25.49 -13.72
N LEU A 530 -31.27 24.43 -12.94
CA LEU A 530 -32.62 24.01 -12.59
C LEU A 530 -33.19 24.90 -11.46
N PRO A 531 -34.39 25.49 -11.60
CA PRO A 531 -34.97 26.34 -10.56
C PRO A 531 -35.36 25.55 -9.30
N GLU A 532 -35.29 26.18 -8.13
CA GLU A 532 -35.78 25.62 -6.84
C GLU A 532 -37.22 25.10 -6.99
N LEU A 533 -37.41 23.82 -6.68
CA LEU A 533 -38.52 22.97 -7.10
C LEU A 533 -39.92 23.42 -6.62
N THR A 534 -40.91 23.39 -7.52
CA THR A 534 -42.35 23.32 -7.21
C THR A 534 -42.89 21.90 -7.46
N LYS A 535 -43.81 21.48 -6.58
CA LYS A 535 -44.16 20.08 -6.31
C LYS A 535 -45.05 19.44 -7.40
N GLY A 536 -44.60 18.38 -8.08
CA GLY A 536 -45.42 17.65 -9.05
C GLY A 536 -44.70 16.76 -10.07
N LYS A 537 -43.62 17.22 -10.72
CA LYS A 537 -42.76 16.41 -11.63
C LYS A 537 -41.54 15.80 -10.91
N GLU A 538 -41.67 15.60 -9.61
CA GLU A 538 -40.57 15.57 -8.64
C GLU A 538 -39.78 14.26 -8.57
N HIS A 539 -40.43 13.09 -8.73
CA HIS A 539 -39.78 11.83 -8.37
C HIS A 539 -38.70 11.40 -9.38
N GLN A 540 -38.98 11.45 -10.69
CA GLN A 540 -38.04 11.04 -11.74
C GLN A 540 -36.86 12.01 -11.90
N LYS A 541 -37.10 13.33 -11.78
CA LYS A 541 -36.03 14.34 -11.87
C LYS A 541 -35.10 14.29 -10.65
N ASN A 542 -35.64 14.07 -9.45
CA ASN A 542 -34.82 13.89 -8.25
C ASN A 542 -34.02 12.57 -8.31
N GLU A 543 -34.61 11.49 -8.83
CA GLU A 543 -33.89 10.22 -8.98
C GLU A 543 -32.73 10.32 -9.98
N PHE A 544 -32.92 10.98 -11.13
CA PHE A 544 -31.86 11.22 -12.11
C PHE A 544 -30.69 12.03 -11.52
N ILE A 545 -30.97 13.14 -10.82
CA ILE A 545 -29.94 14.00 -10.23
C ILE A 545 -29.15 13.24 -9.16
N VAL A 546 -29.83 12.41 -8.36
CA VAL A 546 -29.17 11.55 -7.36
C VAL A 546 -28.28 10.50 -8.03
N GLN A 547 -28.75 9.85 -9.11
CA GLN A 547 -27.96 8.89 -9.88
C GLN A 547 -26.72 9.55 -10.52
N LEU A 548 -26.87 10.75 -11.09
CA LEU A 548 -25.76 11.53 -11.63
C LEU A 548 -24.76 11.93 -10.55
N GLY A 549 -25.24 12.35 -9.37
CA GLY A 549 -24.41 12.61 -8.20
C GLY A 549 -23.58 11.40 -7.79
N GLN A 550 -24.18 10.21 -7.78
CA GLN A 550 -23.48 8.97 -7.48
C GLN A 550 -22.43 8.62 -8.53
N LEU A 551 -22.70 8.88 -9.83
CA LEU A 551 -21.71 8.70 -10.89
C LEU A 551 -20.52 9.66 -10.75
N ILE A 552 -20.76 10.93 -10.42
CA ILE A 552 -19.68 11.91 -10.21
C ILE A 552 -18.83 11.51 -9.00
N ILE A 553 -19.46 11.08 -7.90
CA ILE A 553 -18.73 10.53 -6.73
C ILE A 553 -17.86 9.36 -7.16
N ASN A 554 -18.39 8.41 -7.93
CA ASN A 554 -17.65 7.24 -8.39
C ASN A 554 -16.50 7.65 -9.32
N LEU A 555 -16.72 8.62 -10.22
CA LEU A 555 -15.68 9.15 -11.10
C LEU A 555 -14.54 9.78 -10.29
N LEU A 556 -14.83 10.63 -9.31
CA LEU A 556 -13.81 11.24 -8.45
C LEU A 556 -12.97 10.18 -7.72
N LYS A 557 -13.61 9.13 -7.18
CA LYS A 557 -12.88 8.00 -6.56
C LYS A 557 -11.99 7.28 -7.56
N ILE A 558 -12.49 7.02 -8.77
CA ILE A 558 -11.72 6.36 -9.82
C ILE A 558 -10.51 7.20 -10.20
N LEU A 559 -10.66 8.52 -10.37
CA LEU A 559 -9.56 9.42 -10.70
C LEU A 559 -8.52 9.52 -9.57
N CYS A 560 -8.89 9.26 -8.31
CA CYS A 560 -7.94 9.11 -7.20
C CYS A 560 -7.27 7.72 -7.12
N ALA A 561 -7.74 6.71 -7.88
CA ALA A 561 -7.11 5.39 -7.91
C ALA A 561 -5.77 5.41 -8.67
N ASN A 562 -5.01 4.31 -8.60
CA ASN A 562 -3.79 4.18 -9.41
C ASN A 562 -4.14 4.06 -10.91
N THR A 563 -3.16 4.25 -11.78
CA THR A 563 -3.36 4.27 -13.24
C THR A 563 -3.94 2.97 -13.81
N ALA A 564 -3.52 1.81 -13.27
CA ALA A 564 -4.04 0.50 -13.69
C ALA A 564 -5.53 0.33 -13.35
N TRP A 565 -5.93 0.71 -12.13
CA TRP A 565 -7.31 0.66 -11.66
C TRP A 565 -8.17 1.73 -12.33
N GLN A 566 -7.65 2.94 -12.55
CA GLN A 566 -8.32 4.01 -13.29
C GLN A 566 -8.82 3.50 -14.64
N ARG A 567 -7.93 2.94 -15.46
CA ARG A 567 -8.30 2.44 -16.79
C ARG A 567 -9.38 1.36 -16.74
N ARG A 568 -9.24 0.39 -15.83
CA ARG A 568 -10.19 -0.72 -15.68
C ARG A 568 -11.57 -0.24 -15.21
N LYS A 569 -11.61 0.67 -14.23
CA LYS A 569 -12.86 1.18 -13.64
C LYS A 569 -13.55 2.20 -14.55
N LEU A 570 -12.80 3.06 -15.24
CA LEU A 570 -13.34 3.96 -16.27
C LEU A 570 -14.04 3.17 -17.39
N GLY A 571 -13.49 2.04 -17.82
CA GLY A 571 -14.14 1.19 -18.82
C GLY A 571 -15.53 0.69 -18.39
N LYS A 572 -15.75 0.45 -17.09
CA LYS A 572 -17.04 0.01 -16.55
C LYS A 572 -18.04 1.17 -16.42
N ILE A 573 -17.60 2.29 -15.85
CA ILE A 573 -18.50 3.42 -15.57
C ILE A 573 -19.04 4.08 -16.85
N LEU A 574 -18.31 3.99 -17.98
CA LEU A 574 -18.77 4.52 -19.27
C LEU A 574 -20.11 3.92 -19.73
N GLN A 575 -20.40 2.67 -19.38
CA GLN A 575 -21.69 2.06 -19.69
C GLN A 575 -22.83 2.69 -18.88
N ASP A 576 -22.58 2.97 -17.59
CA ASP A 576 -23.56 3.63 -16.71
C ASP A 576 -23.83 5.06 -17.18
N TRP A 577 -22.78 5.80 -17.60
CA TRP A 577 -22.92 7.12 -18.23
C TRP A 577 -23.75 7.08 -19.52
N SER A 578 -23.58 6.03 -20.34
CA SER A 578 -24.37 5.85 -21.56
C SER A 578 -25.85 5.63 -21.27
N VAL A 579 -26.18 4.84 -20.24
CA VAL A 579 -27.57 4.60 -19.84
C VAL A 579 -28.23 5.89 -19.33
N LEU A 580 -27.54 6.64 -18.47
CA LEU A 580 -28.04 7.91 -17.95
C LEU A 580 -28.23 8.96 -19.05
N SER A 581 -27.32 9.02 -20.03
CA SER A 581 -27.49 9.93 -21.17
C SER A 581 -28.73 9.61 -21.99
N LEU A 582 -29.02 8.33 -22.23
CA LEU A 582 -30.26 7.93 -22.92
C LEU A 582 -31.52 8.34 -22.14
N GLN A 583 -31.48 8.32 -20.81
CA GLN A 583 -32.59 8.78 -19.96
C GLN A 583 -32.79 10.30 -20.02
N VAL A 584 -31.76 11.09 -20.35
CA VAL A 584 -31.89 12.55 -20.55
C VAL A 584 -32.52 12.88 -21.90
N HIS A 585 -32.29 12.03 -22.91
CA HIS A 585 -32.78 12.22 -24.28
C HIS A 585 -34.18 11.61 -24.52
N ALA A 586 -34.68 10.80 -23.60
CA ALA A 586 -36.04 10.23 -23.60
C ALA A 586 -37.00 11.16 -22.85
#